data_AF-A0A848LL96-F1
#
_entry.id   AF-A0A848LL96-F1
#
_cell.length_a   1.000
_cell.length_b   1.000
_cell.length_c   1.000
_cell.angle_alpha   90.00
_cell.angle_beta   90.00
_cell.angle_gamma   90.00
#
_symmetry.space_group_name_H-M   'P 1'
#
loop_
_entity.id
_entity.type
_entity.pdbx_description
1 polymer ?
#
loop_
_entity_poly.entity_id
_entity_poly.type
_entity_poly.pdbx_seq_one_letter_code
_entity_poly.pdbx_strand_id
1 'polypeptide(L)'
;MKAPTALSLLFSALLLAALPAHANEWFLCGNITQIGWSCQLADHPSNKYEYGIAWNTSEPQVATCSYWNYGMRVTNRHPYLVYSGNPQTRSLWGGFVFYSGTLASDDDTCSEGEWRHQYWHLDTNNIVKPLGSSGCFGSGLQLYCRLR
;
A
#
# COMPACT_ATOMS: atom_id res chain seq x y z
N MET A 1 14.15 -66.32 -23.32
CA MET A 1 14.20 -65.34 -22.21
C MET A 1 14.40 -63.96 -22.85
N LYS A 2 13.35 -63.11 -22.92
CA LYS A 2 13.22 -61.78 -22.27
C LYS A 2 14.54 -60.96 -22.30
N ALA A 3 14.63 -59.74 -22.82
CA ALA A 3 13.68 -58.62 -22.77
C ALA A 3 13.91 -57.58 -23.93
N PRO A 4 12.98 -56.62 -24.13
CA PRO A 4 12.96 -55.69 -25.25
C PRO A 4 13.55 -54.29 -24.94
N THR A 5 13.95 -53.65 -26.03
CA THR A 5 13.92 -52.21 -26.39
C THR A 5 13.62 -51.20 -25.29
N ALA A 6 14.60 -50.36 -24.94
CA ALA A 6 14.40 -49.12 -24.19
C ALA A 6 14.42 -47.92 -25.15
N LEU A 7 13.24 -47.31 -25.27
CA LEU A 7 12.91 -46.11 -26.03
C LEU A 7 13.66 -44.91 -25.45
N SER A 8 14.56 -44.29 -26.23
CA SER A 8 15.25 -43.06 -25.84
C SER A 8 14.32 -41.86 -26.03
N LEU A 9 13.54 -41.52 -25.01
CA LEU A 9 12.83 -40.24 -24.90
C LEU A 9 13.66 -39.32 -24.01
N LEU A 10 14.43 -38.41 -24.60
CA LEU A 10 15.01 -37.29 -23.87
C LEU A 10 14.32 -36.00 -24.32
N PHE A 11 13.37 -35.63 -23.46
CA PHE A 11 12.76 -34.33 -23.24
C PHE A 11 13.51 -33.14 -23.88
N SER A 12 12.85 -32.50 -24.84
CA SER A 12 13.09 -31.08 -25.15
C SER A 12 12.76 -30.25 -23.91
N ALA A 13 13.79 -29.89 -23.14
CA ALA A 13 13.65 -28.93 -22.05
C ALA A 13 13.34 -27.55 -22.64
N LEU A 14 12.07 -27.16 -22.60
CA LEU A 14 11.63 -25.79 -22.85
C LEU A 14 12.17 -24.92 -21.70
N LEU A 15 13.30 -24.23 -21.93
CA LEU A 15 13.72 -23.12 -21.07
C LEU A 15 12.74 -21.96 -21.31
N LEU A 16 11.64 -21.89 -20.55
CA LEU A 16 10.97 -20.61 -20.36
C LEU A 16 11.91 -19.75 -19.51
N ALA A 17 12.66 -18.87 -20.17
CA ALA A 17 13.29 -17.76 -19.50
C ALA A 17 12.19 -16.91 -18.86
N ALA A 18 12.04 -17.02 -17.55
CA ALA A 18 11.20 -16.12 -16.78
C ALA A 18 11.82 -14.72 -16.90
N LEU A 19 11.27 -13.89 -17.78
CA LEU A 19 11.57 -12.46 -17.76
C LEU A 19 11.22 -11.94 -16.36
N PRO A 20 12.08 -11.11 -15.73
CA PRO A 20 11.74 -10.51 -14.46
C PRO A 20 10.43 -9.75 -14.64
N ALA A 21 9.42 -10.10 -13.84
CA ALA A 21 8.18 -9.34 -13.78
C ALA A 21 8.52 -7.96 -13.22
N HIS A 22 8.80 -7.00 -14.10
CA HIS A 22 8.93 -5.61 -13.72
C HIS A 22 7.53 -5.10 -13.38
N ALA A 23 7.38 -4.58 -12.16
CA ALA A 23 6.15 -3.89 -11.80
C ALA A 23 5.99 -2.66 -12.71
N ASN A 24 4.75 -2.41 -13.16
CA ASN A 24 4.43 -1.24 -13.98
C ASN A 24 4.82 0.06 -13.25
N GLU A 25 5.20 1.08 -14.01
CA GLU A 25 5.55 2.39 -13.46
C GLU A 25 4.34 3.07 -12.79
N TRP A 26 4.64 3.85 -11.76
CA TRP A 26 3.65 4.66 -11.06
C TRP A 26 3.35 5.93 -11.85
N PHE A 27 2.07 6.28 -11.92
CA PHE A 27 1.61 7.57 -12.44
C PHE A 27 0.57 8.19 -11.52
N LEU A 28 0.50 9.52 -11.49
CA LEU A 28 -0.53 10.25 -10.73
C LEU A 28 -1.90 9.99 -11.35
N CYS A 29 -2.84 9.47 -10.58
CA CYS A 29 -4.18 9.09 -11.08
C CYS A 29 -5.34 9.76 -10.34
N GLY A 30 -5.08 10.43 -9.21
CA GLY A 30 -6.11 11.13 -8.45
C GLY A 30 -5.63 11.62 -7.09
N ASN A 31 -6.58 11.79 -6.17
CA ASN A 31 -6.31 12.12 -4.77
C ASN A 31 -7.21 11.30 -3.83
N ILE A 32 -6.87 11.29 -2.54
CA ILE A 32 -7.53 10.40 -1.55
C ILE A 32 -9.04 10.64 -1.42
N THR A 33 -9.52 11.87 -1.62
CA THR A 33 -10.95 12.19 -1.44
C THR A 33 -11.83 11.60 -2.55
N GLN A 34 -11.22 11.25 -3.69
CA GLN A 34 -11.91 10.65 -4.84
C GLN A 34 -12.13 9.14 -4.70
N ILE A 35 -11.38 8.45 -3.83
CA ILE A 35 -11.56 7.02 -3.59
C ILE A 35 -12.96 6.74 -3.02
N GLY A 36 -13.48 7.66 -2.20
CA GLY A 36 -14.81 7.59 -1.58
C GLY A 36 -15.13 6.22 -0.97
N TRP A 37 -16.42 5.95 -0.74
CA TRP A 37 -16.89 4.69 -0.15
C TRP A 37 -16.71 3.45 -1.03
N SER A 38 -16.27 3.57 -2.27
CA SER A 38 -16.03 2.43 -3.16
C SER A 38 -14.64 1.81 -2.96
N CYS A 39 -13.77 2.45 -2.17
CA CYS A 39 -12.36 2.08 -2.04
C CYS A 39 -11.60 2.04 -3.39
N GLN A 40 -12.09 2.76 -4.40
CA GLN A 40 -11.51 2.75 -5.74
C GLN A 40 -11.82 4.03 -6.53
N LEU A 41 -10.91 4.39 -7.43
CA LEU A 41 -11.14 5.44 -8.42
C LEU A 41 -11.95 4.88 -9.60
N ALA A 42 -12.92 5.65 -10.09
CA ALA A 42 -13.83 5.22 -11.17
C ALA A 42 -13.07 4.77 -12.44
N ASP A 43 -12.10 5.56 -12.89
CA ASP A 43 -11.32 5.28 -14.09
C ASP A 43 -10.14 4.33 -13.85
N HIS A 44 -9.83 4.04 -12.59
CA HIS A 44 -8.70 3.18 -12.20
C HIS A 44 -9.16 2.15 -11.17
N PRO A 45 -10.02 1.19 -11.54
CA PRO A 45 -10.61 0.28 -10.57
C PRO A 45 -9.57 -0.64 -9.93
N SER A 46 -9.77 -0.95 -8.64
CA SER A 46 -8.80 -1.66 -7.79
C SER A 46 -8.49 -3.10 -8.23
N ASN A 47 -9.32 -3.68 -9.11
CA ASN A 47 -9.10 -4.99 -9.71
C ASN A 47 -8.11 -4.97 -10.88
N LYS A 48 -7.85 -3.81 -11.49
CA LYS A 48 -6.89 -3.62 -12.59
C LYS A 48 -5.67 -2.83 -12.16
N TYR A 49 -5.84 -1.94 -11.19
CA TYR A 49 -4.79 -1.05 -10.71
C TYR A 49 -4.42 -1.35 -9.26
N GLU A 50 -3.16 -1.11 -8.94
CA GLU A 50 -2.68 -0.98 -7.58
C GLU A 50 -2.51 0.50 -7.26
N TYR A 51 -2.87 0.89 -6.03
CA TYR A 51 -2.74 2.26 -5.56
C TYR A 51 -1.48 2.44 -4.72
N GLY A 52 -0.93 3.65 -4.75
CA GLY A 52 0.22 4.03 -3.96
C GLY A 52 0.11 5.46 -3.44
N ILE A 53 0.78 5.71 -2.32
CA ILE A 53 0.95 7.05 -1.74
C ILE A 53 2.44 7.27 -1.52
N ALA A 54 2.96 8.39 -2.01
CA ALA A 54 4.31 8.86 -1.69
C ALA A 54 4.24 9.66 -0.39
N TRP A 55 4.52 8.99 0.74
CA TRP A 55 4.53 9.62 2.06
C TRP A 55 5.93 9.52 2.66
N ASN A 56 6.60 10.66 2.83
CA ASN A 56 8.01 10.77 3.26
C ASN A 56 8.98 9.85 2.48
N THR A 57 8.64 9.56 1.24
CA THR A 57 9.38 8.67 0.34
C THR A 57 9.39 9.29 -1.05
N SER A 58 10.45 9.04 -1.82
CA SER A 58 10.57 9.50 -3.21
C SER A 58 9.73 8.68 -4.19
N GLU A 59 9.42 7.44 -3.82
CA GLU A 59 8.63 6.50 -4.63
C GLU A 59 7.32 6.14 -3.92
N PRO A 60 6.18 6.10 -4.63
CA PRO A 60 4.90 5.69 -4.05
C PRO A 60 4.98 4.31 -3.41
N GLN A 61 4.55 4.22 -2.15
CA GLN A 61 4.42 2.96 -1.43
C GLN A 61 3.03 2.38 -1.69
N VAL A 62 2.95 1.08 -1.95
CA VAL A 62 1.67 0.38 -2.18
C VAL A 62 0.74 0.63 -0.99
N ALA A 63 -0.44 1.17 -1.29
CA ALA A 63 -1.48 1.50 -0.33
C ALA A 63 -2.70 0.61 -0.55
N THR A 64 -3.39 0.30 0.55
CA THR A 64 -4.60 -0.51 0.55
C THR A 64 -5.73 0.28 1.21
N CYS A 65 -6.81 0.47 0.47
CA CYS A 65 -8.06 0.97 1.04
C CYS A 65 -8.85 -0.19 1.65
N SER A 66 -9.38 0.02 2.86
CA SER A 66 -10.23 -0.94 3.55
C SER A 66 -11.26 -0.21 4.40
N TYR A 67 -12.39 -0.86 4.65
CA TYR A 67 -13.40 -0.37 5.59
C TYR A 67 -12.96 -0.66 7.02
N TRP A 68 -13.22 0.30 7.91
CA TRP A 68 -12.91 0.19 9.33
C TRP A 68 -14.16 0.53 10.14
N ASN A 69 -14.99 -0.48 10.40
CA ASN A 69 -16.29 -0.37 11.05
C ASN A 69 -17.17 0.73 10.41
N TYR A 70 -17.20 1.90 11.02
CA TYR A 70 -18.01 3.06 10.61
C TYR A 70 -17.37 3.91 9.54
N GLY A 71 -16.07 3.74 9.26
CA GLY A 71 -15.31 4.60 8.37
C GLY A 71 -14.45 3.82 7.39
N MET A 72 -13.46 4.52 6.86
CA MET A 72 -12.52 4.02 5.87
C MET A 72 -11.10 4.26 6.31
N ARG A 73 -10.18 3.44 5.80
CA ARG A 73 -8.75 3.69 5.96
C ARG A 73 -7.96 3.34 4.71
N VAL A 74 -6.92 4.11 4.45
CA VAL A 74 -5.87 3.84 3.48
C VAL A 74 -4.56 3.67 4.23
N THR A 75 -3.96 2.49 4.15
CA THR A 75 -2.71 2.16 4.85
C THR A 75 -1.68 1.60 3.89
N ASN A 76 -0.39 1.80 4.18
CA ASN A 76 0.67 1.13 3.43
C ASN A 76 0.60 -0.39 3.62
N ARG A 77 0.79 -1.14 2.53
CA ARG A 77 0.79 -2.61 2.56
C ARG A 77 2.07 -3.16 3.18
N HIS A 78 3.19 -2.54 2.84
CA HIS A 78 4.51 -2.92 3.33
C HIS A 78 5.02 -1.83 4.25
N PRO A 79 5.45 -2.18 5.46
CA PRO A 79 5.95 -1.17 6.37
C PRO A 79 7.35 -0.70 5.98
N TYR A 80 7.70 0.51 6.42
CA TYR A 80 8.92 1.23 6.08
C TYR A 80 9.48 1.91 7.34
N LEU A 81 10.66 2.49 7.23
CA LEU A 81 11.27 3.22 8.34
C LEU A 81 10.65 4.61 8.49
N VAL A 82 9.87 4.79 9.55
CA VAL A 82 9.33 6.08 9.98
C VAL A 82 10.42 6.84 10.74
N TYR A 83 10.49 8.17 10.54
CA TYR A 83 11.49 9.07 11.11
C TYR A 83 12.96 8.70 10.80
N SER A 84 13.20 8.09 9.64
CA SER A 84 14.53 7.69 9.17
C SER A 84 15.45 8.87 8.79
N GLY A 85 14.90 10.06 8.58
CA GLY A 85 15.66 11.26 8.19
C GLY A 85 16.43 11.94 9.33
N ASN A 86 16.26 11.51 10.59
CA ASN A 86 16.95 12.09 11.73
C ASN A 86 17.67 10.99 12.55
N PRO A 87 19.01 10.95 12.58
CA PRO A 87 19.77 9.92 13.29
C PRO A 87 19.64 9.99 14.82
N GLN A 88 19.11 11.08 15.39
CA GLN A 88 18.81 11.19 16.83
C GLN A 88 17.47 10.57 17.20
N THR A 89 16.52 10.49 16.26
CA THR A 89 15.26 9.77 16.47
C THR A 89 15.47 8.31 16.15
N ARG A 90 15.03 7.41 17.04
CA ARG A 90 15.02 5.98 16.74
C ARG A 90 14.15 5.77 15.50
N SER A 91 14.73 5.27 14.42
CA SER A 91 13.96 4.85 13.26
C SER A 91 13.11 3.65 13.66
N LEU A 92 11.81 3.73 13.39
CA LEU A 92 10.85 2.70 13.79
C LEU A 92 10.27 2.06 12.54
N TRP A 93 10.14 0.73 12.56
CA TRP A 93 9.49 -0.01 11.48
C TRP A 93 7.98 0.18 11.58
N GLY A 94 7.34 0.68 10.53
CA GLY A 94 5.97 1.13 10.64
C GLY A 94 5.39 1.68 9.35
N GLY A 95 4.46 2.63 9.47
CA GLY A 95 3.88 3.21 8.30
C GLY A 95 2.91 4.34 8.56
N PHE A 96 2.08 4.61 7.56
CA PHE A 96 1.03 5.60 7.62
C PHE A 96 -0.33 4.91 7.58
N VAL A 97 -1.31 5.53 8.22
CA VAL A 97 -2.72 5.29 7.95
C VAL A 97 -3.41 6.64 7.78
N PHE A 98 -4.23 6.74 6.75
CA PHE A 98 -5.21 7.80 6.58
C PHE A 98 -6.58 7.21 6.86
N TYR A 99 -7.41 7.85 7.67
CA TYR A 99 -8.77 7.40 7.93
C TYR A 99 -9.76 8.56 7.95
N SER A 100 -11.03 8.25 7.72
CA SER A 100 -12.13 9.22 7.73
C SER A 100 -13.45 8.50 7.99
N GLY A 101 -14.44 9.22 8.53
CA GLY A 101 -15.78 8.71 8.83
C GLY A 101 -15.82 7.68 9.97
N THR A 102 -14.78 7.62 10.79
CA THR A 102 -14.68 6.74 11.95
C THR A 102 -15.35 7.36 13.18
N LEU A 103 -15.50 6.56 14.25
CA LEU A 103 -15.94 7.07 15.57
C LEU A 103 -14.76 7.46 16.47
N ALA A 104 -13.55 7.58 15.91
CA ALA A 104 -12.39 7.98 16.69
C ALA A 104 -12.51 9.46 17.03
N SER A 105 -12.30 9.81 18.31
CA SER A 105 -12.46 11.19 18.77
C SER A 105 -11.51 12.19 18.10
N ASP A 106 -10.45 11.71 17.46
CA ASP A 106 -9.50 12.55 16.74
C ASP A 106 -9.77 12.64 15.23
N ASP A 107 -10.74 11.89 14.71
CA ASP A 107 -11.24 12.01 13.34
C ASP A 107 -12.12 13.26 13.18
N ASP A 108 -12.99 13.52 14.15
CA ASP A 108 -13.87 14.71 14.23
C ASP A 108 -13.12 16.05 14.27
N THR A 109 -11.78 16.02 14.32
CA THR A 109 -10.93 17.22 14.25
C THR A 109 -10.63 17.67 12.81
N CYS A 110 -10.91 16.82 11.82
CA CYS A 110 -10.70 17.12 10.42
C CYS A 110 -11.95 17.75 9.78
N SER A 111 -11.75 18.62 8.78
CA SER A 111 -12.88 19.20 8.05
C SER A 111 -13.59 18.13 7.22
N GLU A 112 -14.85 18.37 6.86
CA GLU A 112 -15.59 17.45 5.99
C GLU A 112 -14.82 17.18 4.68
N GLY A 113 -14.69 15.89 4.34
CA GLY A 113 -13.95 15.44 3.16
C GLY A 113 -12.43 15.31 3.36
N GLU A 114 -11.90 15.68 4.52
CA GLU A 114 -10.52 15.41 4.89
C GLU A 114 -10.34 14.06 5.57
N TRP A 115 -9.12 13.56 5.51
CA TRP A 115 -8.67 12.31 6.10
C TRP A 115 -7.66 12.60 7.20
N ARG A 116 -7.90 12.04 8.37
CA ARG A 116 -6.95 12.06 9.48
C ARG A 116 -5.75 11.17 9.17
N HIS A 117 -4.54 11.71 9.30
CA HIS A 117 -3.30 10.94 9.22
C HIS A 117 -2.86 10.44 10.60
N GLN A 118 -2.33 9.23 10.67
CA GLN A 118 -1.63 8.71 11.83
C GLN A 118 -0.44 7.81 11.41
N TYR A 119 0.72 8.01 12.02
CA TYR A 119 1.81 7.04 11.97
C TYR A 119 1.53 5.88 12.91
N TRP A 120 1.89 4.69 12.45
CA TRP A 120 1.93 3.49 13.27
C TRP A 120 3.33 2.88 13.21
N HIS A 121 3.71 2.12 14.24
CA HIS A 121 4.95 1.36 14.26
C HIS A 121 4.79 0.01 14.95
N LEU A 122 5.73 -0.88 14.71
CA LEU A 122 5.88 -2.12 15.46
C LEU A 122 6.74 -1.84 16.70
N ASP A 123 6.27 -2.29 17.86
CA ASP A 123 7.07 -2.32 19.08
C ASP A 123 7.99 -3.54 19.12
N THR A 124 8.72 -3.73 20.23
CA THR A 124 9.65 -4.85 20.42
C THR A 124 8.98 -6.23 20.38
N ASN A 125 7.65 -6.29 20.49
CA ASN A 125 6.86 -7.52 20.44
C ASN A 125 6.10 -7.66 19.10
N ASN A 126 6.42 -6.85 18.09
CA ASN A 126 5.72 -6.78 16.81
C ASN A 126 4.24 -6.40 16.93
N ILE A 127 3.88 -5.64 17.97
CA ILE A 127 2.52 -5.11 18.13
C ILE A 127 2.46 -3.74 17.46
N VAL A 128 1.38 -3.49 16.71
CA VAL A 128 1.10 -2.18 16.09
C VAL A 128 0.76 -1.17 17.19
N LYS A 129 1.51 -0.07 17.24
CA LYS A 129 1.33 1.06 18.15
C LYS A 129 1.18 2.37 17.38
N PRO A 130 0.31 3.29 17.81
CA PRO A 130 0.28 4.64 17.27
C PRO A 130 1.52 5.41 17.70
N LEU A 131 2.04 6.28 16.84
CA LEU A 131 3.24 7.08 17.13
C LEU A 131 2.95 8.59 17.19
N GLY A 132 2.28 9.12 16.17
CA GLY A 132 1.95 10.54 16.06
C GLY A 132 1.17 10.85 14.79
N SER A 133 0.56 12.02 14.74
CA SER A 133 -0.21 12.48 13.58
C SER A 133 0.54 13.57 12.82
N SER A 134 0.21 13.73 11.54
CA SER A 134 0.63 14.87 10.72
C SER A 134 -0.56 15.78 10.38
N GLY A 135 -1.71 15.57 11.03
CA GLY A 135 -2.93 16.36 10.84
C GLY A 135 -3.91 15.72 9.84
N CYS A 136 -4.63 16.59 9.14
CA CYS A 136 -5.71 16.26 8.23
C CYS A 136 -5.28 16.52 6.78
N PHE A 137 -5.75 15.68 5.86
CA PHE A 137 -5.37 15.72 4.45
C PHE A 137 -6.59 15.53 3.57
N GLY A 138 -6.82 16.48 2.66
CA GLY A 138 -7.88 16.41 1.65
C GLY A 138 -7.32 16.16 0.26
N SER A 139 -7.80 16.96 -0.70
CA SER A 139 -7.46 16.86 -2.13
C SER A 139 -5.97 17.02 -2.46
N GLY A 140 -5.17 17.55 -1.53
CA GLY A 140 -3.72 17.66 -1.67
C GLY A 140 -2.97 16.32 -1.53
N LEU A 141 -3.59 15.29 -0.95
CA LEU A 141 -2.97 13.97 -0.82
C LEU A 141 -3.16 13.15 -2.10
N GLN A 142 -2.10 13.08 -2.89
CA GLN A 142 -2.06 12.43 -4.19
C GLN A 142 -2.12 10.91 -4.09
N LEU A 143 -2.86 10.31 -5.01
CA LEU A 143 -2.88 8.88 -5.26
C LEU A 143 -2.16 8.58 -6.56
N TYR A 144 -1.25 7.62 -6.48
CA TYR A 144 -0.56 7.05 -7.63
C TYR A 144 -1.19 5.71 -7.97
N CYS A 145 -1.22 5.38 -9.26
CA CYS A 145 -1.69 4.11 -9.76
C CYS A 145 -0.58 3.43 -10.57
N ARG A 146 -0.62 2.11 -10.60
CA ARG A 146 0.09 1.30 -11.59
C ARG A 146 -0.78 0.11 -11.99
N LEU A 147 -0.60 -0.40 -13.20
CA LEU A 147 -1.25 -1.65 -13.60
C LEU A 147 -0.72 -2.81 -12.77
N ARG A 148 -1.61 -3.73 -12.40
CA ARG A 148 -1.26 -4.98 -11.71
C ARG A 148 -0.62 -5.99 -12.65
#